data_AF-A0A420I232-F1
#
_entry.id   AF-A0A420I232-F1
#
_cell.length_a   1.000
_cell.length_b   1.000
_cell.length_c   1.000
_cell.angle_alpha   90.00
_cell.angle_beta   90.00
_cell.angle_gamma   90.00
#
_symmetry.space_group_name_H-M   'P 1'
#
loop_
_entity.id
_entity.type
_entity.pdbx_description
1 polymer ?
#
loop_
_entity_poly.entity_id
_entity_poly.type
_entity_poly.pdbx_seq_one_letter_code
_entity_poly.pdbx_strand_id
1 'polypeptide(L)'
;MSLYHETAEILLNNTSSLRSRVFGKRDLESQPEQVYALAVESCKWSLILKEVIENVDFLRLERKVTPILSLLLVHDLLLVKRGISLPASHGLRVTIEKYKRRIQAEFTKSRVRRKLASLEEFKQHVEASFRRSQEEKLGALYPRWVRINTLKTSLKDQLETTFSDYERVSTIQDVRTLDCKRLAIDTHIPNLVALSPCTEVLKSNAYKTGEIICQDKASCFPAYLLDPTSTDGHIIDTCSAPGNKTTHLAAILRSRSPDVSSNSIVIHAYEKNKQRAETMEKMIKLSGAEDLIRLNSAQDFLKTDPKSPCFRNVGALLLDPSCSGSGIIGREETPELHLPSYTKPSNAKSKHKVKKTASIAPDKKESRKRKREDNDDVAVFVDDHGKNIVPSSQQELEARLSTLSQFQIKLLLHAFKFPSAKKITYSTCSIFAQENELVILQALEHPDARKRGWRILKREEQIGSMRDWPIRGSQDVLGDRRDLAEACIRTVKGDEHSTMGFFVAALIRE
;
A
#
# COMPACT_ATOMS: atom_id res chain seq x y z
N MET A 1 -9.84 29.47 12.39
CA MET A 1 -9.42 28.46 13.38
C MET A 1 -7.97 28.11 13.13
N SER A 2 -7.16 27.93 14.19
CA SER A 2 -5.72 27.82 14.01
C SER A 2 -5.32 26.47 13.40
N LEU A 3 -4.33 26.47 12.52
CA LEU A 3 -3.63 25.30 11.97
C LEU A 3 -3.48 24.15 12.97
N TYR A 4 -3.17 24.46 14.22
CA TYR A 4 -2.99 23.51 15.33
C TYR A 4 -4.30 22.83 15.76
N HIS A 5 -5.42 23.56 15.81
CA HIS A 5 -6.72 22.97 16.13
C HIS A 5 -7.21 22.04 15.01
N GLU A 6 -7.06 22.45 13.74
CA GLU A 6 -7.42 21.62 12.58
C GLU A 6 -6.56 20.35 12.51
N THR A 7 -5.25 20.50 12.73
CA THR A 7 -4.33 19.35 12.79
C THR A 7 -4.65 18.43 13.97
N ALA A 8 -5.00 18.98 15.14
CA ALA A 8 -5.38 18.19 16.30
C ALA A 8 -6.67 17.39 16.08
N GLU A 9 -7.69 18.01 15.47
CA GLU A 9 -8.94 17.35 15.09
C GLU A 9 -8.68 16.20 14.11
N ILE A 10 -7.82 16.43 13.10
CA ILE A 10 -7.43 15.41 12.15
C ILE A 10 -6.72 14.25 12.84
N LEU A 11 -5.81 14.52 13.78
CA LEU A 11 -5.08 13.48 14.50
C LEU A 11 -5.97 12.66 15.46
N LEU A 12 -7.03 13.26 16.01
CA LEU A 12 -8.01 12.57 16.88
C LEU A 12 -8.91 11.58 16.13
N ASN A 13 -9.18 11.83 14.85
CA ASN A 13 -10.15 11.05 14.07
C ASN A 13 -9.51 9.82 13.41
N ASN A 14 -9.51 8.63 14.02
CA ASN A 14 -8.86 7.43 13.44
C ASN A 14 -9.64 6.72 12.31
N THR A 15 -10.49 7.44 11.58
CA THR A 15 -11.44 6.85 10.60
C THR A 15 -10.86 6.62 9.20
N SER A 16 -9.65 7.09 8.90
CA SER A 16 -8.96 6.86 7.61
C SER A 16 -7.49 7.26 7.69
N SER A 17 -6.70 6.95 6.64
CA SER A 17 -5.29 7.32 6.59
C SER A 17 -5.08 8.83 6.74
N LEU A 18 -3.97 9.23 7.37
CA LEU A 18 -3.68 10.64 7.64
C LEU A 18 -3.73 11.50 6.38
N ARG A 19 -3.25 10.99 5.24
CA ARG A 19 -3.30 11.69 3.96
C ARG A 19 -4.74 11.91 3.48
N SER A 20 -5.58 10.89 3.62
CA SER A 20 -7.01 10.95 3.25
C SER A 20 -7.76 11.98 4.10
N ARG A 21 -7.52 12.00 5.41
CA ARG A 21 -8.14 12.96 6.36
C ARG A 21 -7.79 14.40 6.03
N VAL A 22 -6.55 14.66 5.63
CA VAL A 22 -6.08 16.03 5.33
C VAL A 22 -6.56 16.48 3.95
N PHE A 23 -6.24 15.74 2.89
CA PHE A 23 -6.54 16.18 1.52
C PHE A 23 -8.00 15.93 1.09
N GLY A 24 -8.77 15.19 1.89
CA GLY A 24 -10.17 14.90 1.66
C GLY A 24 -11.16 15.84 2.38
N LYS A 25 -10.68 16.72 3.27
CA LYS A 25 -11.50 17.72 3.98
C LYS A 25 -11.55 19.00 3.15
N ARG A 26 -12.73 19.36 2.64
CA ARG A 26 -12.92 20.49 1.70
C ARG A 26 -13.06 21.84 2.39
N ASP A 27 -13.27 21.80 3.70
CA ASP A 27 -13.55 22.90 4.62
C ASP A 27 -12.35 23.28 5.50
N LEU A 28 -11.14 22.89 5.11
CA LEU A 28 -9.92 23.32 5.79
C LEU A 28 -9.63 24.80 5.53
N GLU A 29 -9.45 25.58 6.60
CA GLU A 29 -9.00 26.97 6.52
C GLU A 29 -7.48 27.05 6.28
N SER A 30 -6.71 26.11 6.84
CA SER A 30 -5.26 26.01 6.59
C SER A 30 -4.92 25.23 5.31
N GLN A 31 -3.76 25.51 4.74
CA GLN A 31 -3.27 24.77 3.56
C GLN A 31 -3.10 23.27 3.89
N PRO A 32 -3.71 22.34 3.13
CA PRO A 32 -3.66 20.91 3.40
C PRO A 32 -2.24 20.35 3.52
N GLU A 33 -1.29 20.83 2.72
CA GLU A 33 0.11 20.42 2.77
C GLU A 33 0.75 20.77 4.11
N GLN A 34 0.40 21.92 4.69
CA GLN A 34 0.92 22.38 5.98
C GLN A 34 0.35 21.54 7.13
N VAL A 35 -0.94 21.26 7.09
CA VAL A 35 -1.62 20.39 8.06
C VAL A 35 -1.02 18.98 8.02
N TYR A 36 -0.83 18.43 6.81
CA TYR A 36 -0.24 17.10 6.64
C TYR A 36 1.20 17.02 7.13
N ALA A 37 2.03 18.00 6.77
CA ALA A 37 3.42 18.07 7.22
C ALA A 37 3.52 18.17 8.75
N LEU A 38 2.72 19.06 9.37
CA LEU A 38 2.69 19.22 10.82
C LEU A 38 2.25 17.94 11.52
N ALA A 39 1.22 17.26 11.01
CA ALA A 39 0.73 16.00 11.57
C ALA A 39 1.79 14.90 11.51
N VAL A 40 2.39 14.67 10.34
CA VAL A 40 3.40 13.61 10.14
C VAL A 40 4.63 13.86 11.00
N GLU A 41 5.19 15.06 10.95
CA GLU A 41 6.39 15.39 11.73
C GLU A 41 6.13 15.34 13.24
N SER A 42 4.96 15.82 13.70
CA SER A 42 4.60 15.70 15.12
C SER A 42 4.45 14.25 15.58
N CYS A 43 3.92 13.35 14.74
CA CYS A 43 3.87 11.92 15.05
C CYS A 43 5.27 11.31 15.15
N LYS A 44 6.19 11.63 14.23
CA LYS A 44 7.59 11.15 14.27
C LYS A 44 8.26 11.48 15.59
N TRP A 45 8.07 12.70 16.06
CA TRP A 45 8.70 13.20 17.28
C TRP A 45 7.90 12.91 18.55
N SER A 46 6.71 12.31 18.44
CA SER A 46 5.73 12.22 19.54
C SER A 46 6.28 11.60 20.82
N LEU A 47 7.09 10.54 20.73
CA LEU A 47 7.75 9.91 21.89
C LEU A 47 8.64 10.88 22.69
N ILE A 48 9.45 11.66 21.98
CA ILE A 48 10.39 12.60 22.59
C ILE A 48 9.64 13.84 23.09
N LEU A 49 8.71 14.35 22.29
CA LEU A 49 7.92 15.51 22.67
C LEU A 49 7.07 15.19 23.91
N LYS A 50 6.50 13.99 23.99
CA LYS A 50 5.84 13.47 25.20
C LYS A 50 6.77 13.52 26.41
N GLU A 51 7.97 12.95 26.31
CA GLU A 51 8.98 12.97 27.40
C GLU A 51 9.28 14.41 27.86
N VAL A 52 9.48 15.33 26.91
CA VAL A 52 9.78 16.74 27.20
C VAL A 52 8.60 17.43 27.88
N ILE A 53 7.38 17.25 27.38
CA ILE A 53 6.16 17.86 27.92
C ILE A 53 5.87 17.36 29.35
N GLU A 54 6.03 16.06 29.58
CA GLU A 54 5.85 15.43 30.90
C GLU A 54 6.91 15.91 31.90
N ASN A 55 8.19 16.01 31.50
CA ASN A 55 9.26 16.47 32.40
C ASN A 55 9.15 17.98 32.75
N VAL A 56 8.56 18.79 31.87
CA VAL A 56 8.26 20.20 32.17
C VAL A 56 6.97 20.34 33.01
N ASP A 57 6.19 19.27 33.11
CA ASP A 57 4.90 19.22 33.81
C ASP A 57 3.91 20.25 33.25
N PHE A 58 4.00 20.46 31.93
CA PHE A 58 3.33 21.56 31.22
C PHE A 58 1.80 21.44 31.28
N LEU A 59 1.25 20.25 31.07
CA LEU A 59 -0.21 20.02 31.06
C LEU A 59 -0.88 20.23 32.41
N ARG A 60 -0.13 20.07 33.52
CA ARG A 60 -0.65 20.38 34.86
C ARG A 60 -0.71 21.89 35.10
N LEU A 61 0.27 22.62 34.58
CA LEU A 61 0.39 24.07 34.73
C LEU A 61 -0.58 24.83 33.82
N GLU A 62 -0.86 24.31 32.62
CA GLU A 62 -1.69 24.97 31.61
C GLU A 62 -2.88 24.10 31.20
N ARG A 63 -3.89 24.00 32.07
CA ARG A 63 -5.07 23.11 31.90
C ARG A 63 -5.92 23.38 30.65
N LYS A 64 -5.75 24.55 30.01
CA LYS A 64 -6.47 24.94 28.78
C LYS A 64 -5.86 24.34 27.51
N VAL A 65 -4.64 23.78 27.58
CA VAL A 65 -3.96 23.18 26.43
C VAL A 65 -4.16 21.66 26.48
N THR A 66 -4.67 21.08 25.40
CA THR A 66 -4.85 19.62 25.30
C THR A 66 -3.51 18.91 25.05
N PRO A 67 -3.39 17.61 25.37
CA PRO A 67 -2.18 16.83 25.08
C PRO A 67 -1.72 16.94 23.63
N ILE A 68 -2.65 16.85 22.66
CA ILE A 68 -2.32 16.94 21.23
C ILE A 68 -1.86 18.35 20.87
N LEU A 69 -2.56 19.39 21.30
CA LEU A 69 -2.13 20.76 21.03
C LEU A 69 -0.75 21.05 21.61
N SER A 70 -0.45 20.52 22.81
CA SER A 70 0.87 20.67 23.40
C SER A 70 1.97 20.01 22.55
N LEU A 71 1.73 18.82 21.98
CA LEU A 71 2.68 18.16 21.07
C LEU A 71 2.95 19.01 19.83
N LEU A 72 1.89 19.45 19.15
CA LEU A 72 2.01 20.22 17.90
C LEU A 72 2.74 21.55 18.11
N LEU A 73 2.42 22.26 19.21
CA LEU A 73 3.04 23.55 19.52
C LEU A 73 4.51 23.38 19.95
N VAL A 74 4.84 22.35 20.72
CA VAL A 74 6.23 22.06 21.16
C VAL A 74 7.08 21.60 19.99
N HIS A 75 6.52 20.83 19.05
CA HIS A 75 7.19 20.46 17.80
C HIS A 75 7.68 21.72 17.07
N ASP A 76 6.78 22.64 16.74
CA ASP A 76 7.14 23.84 15.99
C ASP A 76 8.07 24.77 16.76
N LEU A 77 7.90 24.89 18.08
CA LEU A 77 8.79 25.68 18.94
C LEU A 77 10.25 25.19 18.89
N LEU A 78 10.46 23.88 18.77
CA LEU A 78 11.79 23.26 18.88
C LEU A 78 12.44 22.95 17.53
N LEU A 79 11.65 22.54 16.54
CA LEU A 79 12.16 21.86 15.34
C LEU A 79 11.97 22.67 14.06
N VAL A 80 11.03 23.62 14.04
CA VAL A 80 10.76 24.48 12.89
C VAL A 80 11.56 25.78 13.01
N LYS A 81 12.32 26.12 11.95
CA LYS A 81 13.20 27.32 11.94
C LYS A 81 12.46 28.63 12.25
N ARG A 82 11.21 28.75 11.80
CA ARG A 82 10.36 29.94 12.02
C ARG A 82 9.59 29.91 13.35
N GLY A 83 9.68 28.80 14.10
CA GLY A 83 8.92 28.60 15.33
C GLY A 83 7.42 28.37 15.07
N ILE A 84 6.61 28.72 16.05
CA ILE A 84 5.15 28.52 16.05
C ILE A 84 4.47 29.41 15.01
N SER A 85 3.65 28.81 14.16
CA SER A 85 2.84 29.42 13.09
C SER A 85 1.58 30.12 13.62
N LEU A 86 1.70 30.86 14.73
CA LEU A 86 0.67 31.71 15.31
C LEU A 86 1.21 33.13 15.49
N PRO A 87 0.36 34.18 15.43
CA PRO A 87 0.75 35.53 15.81
C PRO A 87 1.29 35.58 17.25
N ALA A 88 2.26 36.47 17.52
CA ALA A 88 2.84 36.64 18.86
C ALA A 88 1.81 37.03 19.93
N SER A 89 0.72 37.70 19.54
CA SER A 89 -0.40 38.05 20.41
C SER A 89 -1.36 36.89 20.70
N HIS A 90 -1.24 35.75 20.01
CA HIS A 90 -2.16 34.64 20.15
C HIS A 90 -1.93 33.89 21.47
N GLY A 91 -3.00 33.69 22.25
CA GLY A 91 -2.92 33.11 23.60
C GLY A 91 -2.13 31.80 23.71
N LEU A 92 -2.37 30.84 22.81
CA LEU A 92 -1.61 29.57 22.78
C LEU A 92 -0.09 29.77 22.62
N ARG A 93 0.34 30.73 21.79
CA ARG A 93 1.76 31.02 21.57
C ARG A 93 2.38 31.68 22.78
N VAL A 94 1.69 32.65 23.38
CA VAL A 94 2.12 33.31 24.61
C VAL A 94 2.28 32.28 25.74
N THR A 95 1.31 31.38 25.89
CA THR A 95 1.33 30.34 26.92
C THR A 95 2.54 29.42 26.81
N ILE A 96 2.85 28.90 25.61
CA ILE A 96 3.97 27.97 25.44
C ILE A 96 5.33 28.69 25.47
N GLU A 97 5.44 29.90 24.94
CA GLU A 97 6.68 30.67 24.95
C GLU A 97 7.14 31.03 26.38
N LYS A 98 6.20 31.18 27.33
CA LYS A 98 6.50 31.31 28.77
C LYS A 98 7.38 30.18 29.31
N TYR A 99 7.23 28.96 28.78
CA TYR A 99 8.00 27.77 29.20
C TYR A 99 9.16 27.42 28.28
N LYS A 100 9.44 28.23 27.25
CA LYS A 100 10.43 27.96 26.19
C LYS A 100 11.78 27.49 26.73
N ARG A 101 12.35 28.19 27.72
CA ARG A 101 13.66 27.83 28.29
C ARG A 101 13.66 26.45 28.95
N ARG A 102 12.59 26.10 29.67
CA ARG A 102 12.45 24.79 30.34
C ARG A 102 12.27 23.67 29.32
N ILE A 103 11.44 23.90 28.29
CA ILE A 103 11.21 22.96 27.19
C ILE A 103 12.51 22.70 26.42
N GLN A 104 13.27 23.75 26.06
CA GLN A 104 14.56 23.61 25.37
C GLN A 104 15.60 22.86 26.22
N ALA A 105 15.63 23.09 27.53
CA ALA A 105 16.52 22.38 28.44
C ALA A 105 16.17 20.89 28.51
N GLU A 106 14.89 20.53 28.68
CA GLU A 106 14.47 19.11 28.69
C GLU A 106 14.67 18.42 27.34
N PHE A 107 14.45 19.12 26.22
CA PHE A 107 14.76 18.58 24.89
C PHE A 107 16.26 18.29 24.72
N THR A 108 17.11 19.19 25.22
CA THR A 108 18.57 18.97 25.22
C THR A 108 18.96 17.79 26.11
N LYS A 109 18.36 17.65 27.30
CA LYS A 109 18.59 16.49 28.18
C LYS A 109 18.12 15.19 27.53
N SER A 110 16.98 15.19 26.85
CA SER A 110 16.44 14.02 26.13
C SER A 110 17.40 13.54 25.04
N ARG A 111 18.02 14.47 24.30
CA ARG A 111 19.10 14.17 23.33
C ARG A 111 20.36 13.59 24.01
N VAL A 112 20.84 14.24 25.07
CA VAL A 112 22.06 13.83 25.79
C VAL A 112 21.89 12.46 26.47
N ARG A 113 20.72 12.16 27.05
CA ARG A 113 20.38 10.82 27.59
C ARG A 113 20.52 9.71 26.55
N ARG A 114 20.29 10.03 25.27
CA ARG A 114 20.44 9.11 24.13
C ARG A 114 21.85 9.10 23.56
N LYS A 115 22.80 9.81 24.18
CA LYS A 115 24.22 9.91 23.79
C LYS A 115 24.44 10.46 22.37
N LEU A 116 23.55 11.33 21.90
CA LEU A 116 23.63 11.93 20.56
C LEU A 116 24.34 13.28 20.66
N ALA A 117 25.36 13.52 19.84
CA ALA A 117 26.25 14.69 19.97
C ALA A 117 25.66 15.96 19.35
N SER A 118 24.86 15.81 18.29
CA SER A 118 24.27 16.93 17.54
C SER A 118 22.75 16.82 17.41
N LEU A 119 22.09 17.94 17.06
CA LEU A 119 20.67 17.94 16.71
C LEU A 119 20.41 17.11 15.44
N GLU A 120 21.36 17.10 14.51
CA GLU A 120 21.23 16.37 13.24
C GLU A 120 21.24 14.85 13.46
N GLU A 121 22.16 14.34 14.30
CA GLU A 121 22.13 12.95 14.78
C GLU A 121 20.82 12.61 15.50
N PHE A 122 20.24 13.57 16.22
CA PHE A 122 18.96 13.36 16.88
C PHE A 122 17.81 13.20 15.89
N LYS A 123 17.78 14.03 14.84
CA LYS A 123 16.81 13.89 13.75
C LYS A 123 16.97 12.54 13.05
N GLN A 124 18.20 12.14 12.72
CA GLN A 124 18.48 10.86 12.07
C GLN A 124 18.05 9.69 12.96
N HIS A 125 18.31 9.75 14.26
CA HIS A 125 17.86 8.73 15.22
C HIS A 125 16.33 8.61 15.26
N VAL A 126 15.61 9.74 15.27
CA VAL A 126 14.15 9.77 15.25
C VAL A 126 13.59 9.24 13.94
N GLU A 127 14.13 9.69 12.80
CA GLU A 127 13.70 9.21 11.48
C GLU A 127 13.95 7.70 11.35
N ALA A 128 15.10 7.20 11.82
CA ALA A 128 15.41 5.78 11.83
C ALA A 128 14.54 4.99 12.81
N SER A 129 14.16 5.56 13.96
CA SER A 129 13.26 4.92 14.93
C SER A 129 11.83 4.87 14.41
N PHE A 130 11.36 5.95 13.79
CA PHE A 130 10.03 6.04 13.18
C PHE A 130 9.91 5.11 11.98
N ARG A 131 10.97 5.03 11.17
CA ARG A 131 11.09 4.07 10.08
C ARG A 131 11.07 2.64 10.61
N ARG A 132 11.86 2.34 11.65
CA ARG A 132 11.83 1.03 12.33
C ARG A 132 10.47 0.68 12.93
N SER A 133 9.77 1.61 13.57
CA SER A 133 8.44 1.34 14.14
C SER A 133 7.37 1.12 13.06
N GLN A 134 7.47 1.83 11.93
CA GLN A 134 6.61 1.58 10.77
C GLN A 134 6.94 0.22 10.16
N GLU A 135 8.23 -0.13 10.04
CA GLU A 135 8.69 -1.41 9.52
C GLU A 135 8.28 -2.57 10.43
N GLU A 136 8.44 -2.44 11.76
CA GLU A 136 8.03 -3.43 12.78
C GLU A 136 6.53 -3.74 12.71
N LYS A 137 5.68 -2.72 12.48
CA LYS A 137 4.22 -2.90 12.30
C LYS A 137 3.83 -3.48 10.93
N LEU A 138 4.57 -3.13 9.87
CA LEU A 138 4.39 -3.70 8.52
C LEU A 138 4.86 -5.17 8.40
N GLY A 139 5.37 -5.77 9.48
CA GLY A 139 6.17 -6.98 9.46
C GLY A 139 7.59 -6.61 9.03
N ALA A 140 8.47 -6.45 10.03
CA ALA A 140 9.80 -5.82 10.11
C ALA A 140 10.74 -5.85 8.90
N LEU A 141 10.46 -6.61 7.84
CA LEU A 141 11.39 -6.93 6.79
C LEU A 141 10.70 -7.16 5.44
N TYR A 142 9.68 -6.38 5.09
CA TYR A 142 9.06 -6.51 3.77
C TYR A 142 10.01 -5.96 2.67
N PRO A 143 10.43 -6.79 1.69
CA PRO A 143 11.39 -6.38 0.68
C PRO A 143 10.83 -5.31 -0.26
N ARG A 144 11.72 -4.51 -0.85
CA ARG A 144 11.38 -3.56 -1.91
C ARG A 144 11.42 -4.29 -3.25
N TRP A 145 10.25 -4.53 -3.82
CA TRP A 145 10.13 -5.14 -5.15
C TRP A 145 10.39 -4.11 -6.26
N VAL A 146 11.30 -4.47 -7.16
CA VAL A 146 11.71 -3.64 -8.29
C VAL A 146 11.70 -4.49 -9.56
N ARG A 147 10.87 -4.10 -10.52
CA ARG A 147 10.84 -4.68 -11.86
C ARG A 147 11.84 -3.96 -12.76
N ILE A 148 12.68 -4.71 -13.46
CA ILE A 148 13.57 -4.19 -14.49
C ILE A 148 12.74 -3.91 -15.75
N ASN A 149 12.88 -2.71 -16.30
CA ASN A 149 12.18 -2.32 -17.51
C ASN A 149 12.94 -2.80 -18.75
N THR A 150 12.56 -3.97 -19.27
CA THR A 150 13.19 -4.57 -20.45
C THR A 150 13.02 -3.79 -21.75
N LEU A 151 12.20 -2.72 -21.76
CA LEU A 151 12.13 -1.79 -22.88
C LEU A 151 13.35 -0.86 -22.96
N LYS A 152 14.08 -0.66 -21.85
CA LYS A 152 15.19 0.31 -21.76
C LYS A 152 16.51 -0.29 -21.32
N THR A 153 16.50 -1.41 -20.61
CA THR A 153 17.70 -2.02 -20.04
C THR A 153 17.52 -3.53 -19.90
N SER A 154 18.53 -4.24 -19.43
CA SER A 154 18.45 -5.65 -19.08
C SER A 154 18.71 -5.89 -17.60
N LEU A 155 18.27 -7.04 -17.07
CA LEU A 155 18.60 -7.46 -15.71
C LEU A 155 20.12 -7.53 -15.51
N LYS A 156 20.85 -8.03 -16.52
CA LYS A 156 22.31 -8.10 -16.49
C LYS A 156 22.94 -6.72 -16.31
N ASP A 157 22.53 -5.75 -17.12
CA ASP A 157 23.11 -4.40 -17.07
C ASP A 157 22.84 -3.73 -15.72
N GLN A 158 21.62 -3.87 -15.18
CA GLN A 158 21.28 -3.28 -13.88
C GLN A 158 22.01 -3.96 -12.71
N LEU A 159 22.28 -5.26 -12.83
CA LEU A 159 23.11 -6.00 -11.87
C LEU A 159 24.59 -5.60 -11.91
N GLU A 160 25.08 -5.11 -13.05
CA GLU A 160 26.45 -4.59 -13.24
C GLU A 160 26.58 -3.09 -12.93
N THR A 161 25.46 -2.35 -12.89
CA THR A 161 25.42 -0.90 -12.69
C THR A 161 24.73 -0.53 -11.37
N THR A 162 23.40 -0.32 -11.39
CA THR A 162 22.58 0.15 -10.26
C THR A 162 22.69 -0.73 -9.02
N PHE A 163 22.86 -2.04 -9.20
CA PHE A 163 22.94 -3.02 -8.12
C PHE A 163 24.34 -3.62 -7.95
N SER A 164 25.38 -2.98 -8.50
CA SER A 164 26.76 -3.48 -8.41
C SER A 164 27.30 -3.59 -6.98
N ASP A 165 26.81 -2.75 -6.07
CA ASP A 165 27.18 -2.72 -4.65
C ASP A 165 26.26 -3.57 -3.75
N TYR A 166 25.34 -4.35 -4.34
CA TYR A 166 24.40 -5.18 -3.59
C TYR A 166 24.95 -6.61 -3.47
N GLU A 167 24.91 -7.15 -2.26
CA GLU A 167 25.18 -8.57 -2.03
C GLU A 167 24.04 -9.41 -2.61
N ARG A 168 24.37 -10.33 -3.53
CA ARG A 168 23.39 -11.23 -4.12
C ARG A 168 23.14 -12.40 -3.20
N VAL A 169 21.87 -12.64 -2.88
CA VAL A 169 21.42 -13.75 -2.05
C VAL A 169 20.45 -14.63 -2.81
N SER A 170 20.37 -15.90 -2.40
CA SER A 170 19.59 -16.92 -3.10
C SER A 170 18.10 -16.91 -2.76
N THR A 171 17.72 -16.40 -1.58
CA THR A 171 16.32 -16.44 -1.14
C THR A 171 15.79 -15.04 -0.82
N ILE A 172 14.46 -14.88 -0.98
CA ILE A 172 13.76 -13.64 -0.61
C ILE A 172 13.85 -13.41 0.90
N GLN A 173 13.98 -14.46 1.71
CA GLN A 173 14.15 -14.31 3.17
C GLN A 173 15.49 -13.64 3.53
N ASP A 174 16.53 -13.82 2.72
CA ASP A 174 17.85 -13.26 3.03
C ASP A 174 17.95 -11.74 2.77
N VAL A 175 17.04 -11.19 1.94
CA VAL A 175 16.92 -9.73 1.75
C VAL A 175 16.12 -9.05 2.84
N ARG A 176 15.49 -9.81 3.73
CA ARG A 176 14.71 -9.33 4.86
C ARG A 176 15.67 -8.89 5.97
N THR A 177 16.48 -7.88 5.71
CA THR A 177 17.44 -7.32 6.68
C THR A 177 17.61 -5.81 6.52
N LEU A 178 17.93 -5.14 7.61
CA LEU A 178 18.06 -3.67 7.66
C LEU A 178 19.53 -3.20 7.66
N ASP A 179 20.48 -4.11 7.87
CA ASP A 179 21.89 -3.80 8.10
C ASP A 179 22.72 -3.67 6.81
N CYS A 180 22.30 -4.31 5.72
CA CYS A 180 23.06 -4.34 4.47
C CYS A 180 22.17 -4.31 3.22
N LYS A 181 22.77 -3.87 2.11
CA LYS A 181 22.14 -3.87 0.79
C LYS A 181 22.23 -5.25 0.18
N ARG A 182 21.13 -6.00 0.21
CA ARG A 182 21.01 -7.30 -0.45
C ARG A 182 19.99 -7.26 -1.56
N LEU A 183 20.18 -8.16 -2.52
CA LEU A 183 19.30 -8.36 -3.66
C LEU A 183 19.08 -9.86 -3.87
N ALA A 184 17.82 -10.25 -4.08
CA ALA A 184 17.43 -11.57 -4.58
C ALA A 184 16.69 -11.40 -5.90
N ILE A 185 16.99 -12.26 -6.87
CA ILE A 185 16.23 -12.33 -8.13
C ILE A 185 15.00 -13.21 -7.88
N ASP A 186 13.83 -12.74 -8.30
CA ASP A 186 12.61 -13.52 -8.13
C ASP A 186 12.61 -14.77 -9.01
N THR A 187 12.13 -15.88 -8.46
CA THR A 187 12.04 -17.16 -9.17
C THR A 187 10.76 -17.30 -10.00
N HIS A 188 9.73 -16.50 -9.72
CA HIS A 188 8.43 -16.65 -10.37
C HIS A 188 8.24 -15.63 -11.50
N ILE A 189 8.58 -14.37 -11.27
CA ILE A 189 8.42 -13.30 -12.24
C ILE A 189 9.79 -12.97 -12.83
N PRO A 190 9.98 -13.10 -14.15
CA PRO A 190 11.24 -12.75 -14.79
C PRO A 190 11.49 -11.24 -14.66
N ASN A 191 12.78 -10.87 -14.58
CA ASN A 191 13.21 -9.47 -14.49
C ASN A 191 12.65 -8.71 -13.26
N LEU A 192 12.37 -9.43 -12.17
CA LEU A 192 11.95 -8.86 -10.90
C LEU A 192 13.01 -9.14 -9.83
N VAL A 193 13.33 -8.13 -9.02
CA VAL A 193 14.28 -8.26 -7.91
C VAL A 193 13.65 -7.79 -6.60
N ALA A 194 13.98 -8.49 -5.52
CA ALA A 194 13.68 -8.10 -4.15
C ALA A 194 14.91 -7.43 -3.54
N LEU A 195 14.75 -6.24 -2.98
CA LEU A 195 15.83 -5.51 -2.33
C LEU A 195 15.59 -5.39 -0.82
N SER A 196 16.67 -5.27 -0.04
CA SER A 196 16.58 -4.95 1.38
C SER A 196 15.77 -3.66 1.64
N PRO A 197 14.94 -3.60 2.70
CA PRO A 197 14.10 -2.44 3.00
C PRO A 197 14.87 -1.12 3.19
N CYS A 198 16.14 -1.20 3.64
CA CYS A 198 17.03 -0.07 3.88
C CYS A 198 17.51 0.66 2.61
N THR A 199 17.15 0.17 1.42
CA THR A 199 17.64 0.67 0.14
C THR A 199 16.86 1.90 -0.36
N GLU A 200 17.58 2.94 -0.82
CA GLU A 200 16.98 4.18 -1.33
C GLU A 200 16.83 4.17 -2.86
N VAL A 201 16.23 3.11 -3.41
CA VAL A 201 16.17 2.90 -4.88
C VAL A 201 15.49 4.04 -5.65
N LEU A 202 14.55 4.75 -5.02
CA LEU A 202 13.84 5.90 -5.62
C LEU A 202 14.76 7.09 -5.93
N LYS A 203 15.94 7.17 -5.31
CA LYS A 203 16.93 8.24 -5.58
C LYS A 203 17.87 7.90 -6.74
N SER A 204 17.92 6.63 -7.15
CA SER A 204 18.81 6.13 -8.19
C SER A 204 18.55 6.79 -9.54
N ASN A 205 19.59 6.85 -10.38
CA ASN A 205 19.43 7.32 -11.76
C ASN A 205 18.50 6.40 -12.55
N ALA A 206 18.67 5.07 -12.43
CA ALA A 206 17.85 4.09 -13.12
C ALA A 206 16.34 4.25 -12.84
N TYR A 207 15.95 4.60 -11.60
CA TYR A 207 14.54 4.88 -11.29
C TYR A 207 14.07 6.17 -11.98
N LYS A 208 14.88 7.23 -11.91
CA LYS A 208 14.57 8.54 -12.51
C LYS A 208 14.53 8.51 -14.04
N THR A 209 15.30 7.63 -14.67
CA THR A 209 15.30 7.42 -16.12
C THR A 209 14.32 6.35 -16.56
N GLY A 210 13.62 5.66 -15.65
CA GLY A 210 12.62 4.65 -16.00
C GLY A 210 13.17 3.29 -16.42
N GLU A 211 14.45 3.03 -16.16
CA GLU A 211 15.10 1.72 -16.36
C GLU A 211 14.63 0.69 -15.34
N ILE A 212 14.21 1.13 -14.16
CA ILE A 212 13.63 0.29 -13.12
C ILE A 212 12.31 0.88 -12.61
N ILE A 213 11.38 0.00 -12.23
CA ILE A 213 10.02 0.37 -11.82
C ILE A 213 9.73 -0.30 -10.47
N CYS A 214 9.36 0.49 -9.46
CA CYS A 214 8.91 -0.04 -8.18
C CYS A 214 7.51 -0.63 -8.33
N GLN A 215 7.40 -1.95 -8.25
CA GLN A 215 6.14 -2.68 -8.43
C GLN A 215 6.18 -3.93 -7.55
N ASP A 216 5.16 -4.08 -6.71
CA ASP A 216 5.01 -5.28 -5.88
C ASP A 216 4.98 -6.56 -6.73
N LYS A 217 5.58 -7.64 -6.23
CA LYS A 217 5.62 -8.93 -6.93
C LYS A 217 4.24 -9.42 -7.35
N ALA A 218 3.23 -9.35 -6.46
CA ALA A 218 1.89 -9.82 -6.79
C ALA A 218 1.24 -8.95 -7.89
N SER A 219 1.57 -7.66 -7.94
CA SER A 219 1.11 -6.73 -8.98
C SER A 219 1.67 -7.05 -10.37
N CYS A 220 2.72 -7.88 -10.47
CA CYS A 220 3.25 -8.36 -11.74
C CYS A 220 2.46 -9.55 -12.32
N PHE A 221 1.70 -10.27 -11.49
CA PHE A 221 1.05 -11.53 -11.88
C PHE A 221 0.01 -11.36 -13.00
N PRO A 222 -0.84 -10.32 -13.04
CA PRO A 222 -1.89 -10.23 -14.06
C PRO A 222 -1.34 -10.11 -15.48
N ALA A 223 -0.36 -9.22 -15.69
CA ALA A 223 0.26 -9.05 -17.00
C ALA A 223 1.05 -10.31 -17.41
N TYR A 224 1.73 -10.96 -16.47
CA TYR A 224 2.50 -12.17 -16.73
C TYR A 224 1.63 -13.39 -17.00
N LEU A 225 0.51 -13.55 -16.27
CA LEU A 225 -0.46 -14.62 -16.47
C LEU A 225 -1.24 -14.44 -17.79
N LEU A 226 -1.46 -13.21 -18.24
CA LEU A 226 -2.10 -12.93 -19.53
C LEU A 226 -1.21 -13.40 -20.70
N ASP A 227 0.11 -13.32 -20.52
CA ASP A 227 1.17 -13.68 -21.48
C ASP A 227 0.78 -13.38 -22.95
N PRO A 228 0.51 -12.10 -23.28
CA PRO A 228 0.07 -11.76 -24.61
C PRO A 228 1.18 -11.93 -25.64
N THR A 229 0.81 -12.39 -26.84
CA THR A 229 1.69 -12.48 -28.00
C THR A 229 1.13 -11.65 -29.15
N SER A 230 1.91 -11.52 -30.23
CA SER A 230 1.46 -10.80 -31.42
C SER A 230 0.23 -11.37 -32.11
N THR A 231 -0.05 -12.66 -31.92
CA THR A 231 -1.24 -13.32 -32.47
C THR A 231 -2.52 -12.95 -31.71
N ASP A 232 -2.41 -12.41 -30.49
CA ASP A 232 -3.56 -11.91 -29.72
C ASP A 232 -4.02 -10.53 -30.23
N GLY A 233 -3.28 -9.89 -31.13
CA GLY A 233 -3.64 -8.57 -31.67
C GLY A 233 -3.53 -7.47 -30.61
N HIS A 234 -4.51 -6.56 -30.59
CA HIS A 234 -4.57 -5.45 -29.65
C HIS A 234 -4.95 -5.91 -28.24
N ILE A 235 -4.50 -5.15 -27.25
CA ILE A 235 -4.75 -5.42 -25.83
C ILE A 235 -5.51 -4.25 -25.23
N ILE A 236 -6.42 -4.52 -24.30
CA ILE A 236 -7.03 -3.48 -23.48
C ILE A 236 -6.62 -3.65 -22.02
N ASP A 237 -6.11 -2.59 -21.42
CA ASP A 237 -6.01 -2.45 -19.97
C ASP A 237 -7.18 -1.54 -19.52
N THR A 238 -8.10 -2.06 -18.71
CA THR A 238 -9.38 -1.40 -18.46
C THR A 238 -9.33 -0.34 -17.37
N CYS A 239 -8.34 -0.40 -16.47
CA CYS A 239 -8.21 0.43 -15.26
C CYS A 239 -6.74 0.67 -14.97
N SER A 240 -6.11 1.50 -15.79
CA SER A 240 -4.67 1.35 -16.03
C SER A 240 -3.76 2.17 -15.11
N ALA A 241 -4.22 3.27 -14.51
CA ALA A 241 -3.31 4.12 -13.74
C ALA A 241 -2.94 3.50 -12.38
N PRO A 242 -1.67 3.62 -11.94
CA PRO A 242 -0.63 4.51 -12.45
C PRO A 242 0.18 3.99 -13.67
N GLY A 243 -0.13 2.81 -14.21
CA GLY A 243 0.50 2.29 -15.44
C GLY A 243 1.49 1.13 -15.23
N ASN A 244 1.67 0.65 -14.00
CA ASN A 244 2.64 -0.41 -13.69
C ASN A 244 2.34 -1.73 -14.44
N LYS A 245 1.05 -2.12 -14.52
CA LYS A 245 0.62 -3.33 -15.24
C LYS A 245 0.65 -3.11 -16.76
N THR A 246 0.21 -1.95 -17.22
CA THR A 246 0.24 -1.57 -18.64
C THR A 246 1.65 -1.57 -19.23
N THR A 247 2.61 -0.97 -18.53
CA THR A 247 4.02 -0.97 -18.96
C THR A 247 4.65 -2.36 -18.86
N HIS A 248 4.16 -3.22 -17.95
CA HIS A 248 4.57 -4.62 -17.90
C HIS A 248 4.03 -5.41 -19.11
N LEU A 249 2.79 -5.17 -19.55
CA LEU A 249 2.25 -5.74 -20.79
C LEU A 249 3.10 -5.36 -22.02
N ALA A 250 3.50 -4.08 -22.12
CA ALA A 250 4.36 -3.61 -23.20
C ALA A 250 5.73 -4.33 -23.20
N ALA A 251 6.34 -4.48 -22.02
CA ALA A 251 7.59 -5.22 -21.84
C ALA A 251 7.46 -6.71 -22.24
N ILE A 252 6.35 -7.36 -21.87
CA ILE A 252 6.08 -8.77 -22.23
C ILE A 252 5.91 -8.91 -23.74
N LEU A 253 5.06 -8.08 -24.37
CA LEU A 253 4.85 -8.11 -25.82
C LEU A 253 6.16 -7.98 -26.60
N ARG A 254 7.01 -7.01 -26.23
CA ARG A 254 8.33 -6.82 -26.85
C ARG A 254 9.22 -8.04 -26.69
N SER A 255 9.20 -8.68 -25.52
CA SER A 255 9.98 -9.88 -25.25
C SER A 255 9.47 -11.12 -25.98
N ARG A 256 8.15 -11.25 -26.19
CA ARG A 256 7.54 -12.41 -26.88
C ARG A 256 7.58 -12.28 -28.40
N SER A 257 7.60 -11.05 -28.90
CA SER A 257 7.46 -10.74 -30.32
C SER A 257 8.48 -9.67 -30.75
N PRO A 258 9.80 -9.97 -30.70
CA PRO A 258 10.85 -8.99 -30.99
C PRO A 258 10.82 -8.48 -32.44
N ASP A 259 10.38 -9.33 -33.38
CA ASP A 259 10.35 -9.04 -34.82
C ASP A 259 9.09 -8.28 -35.27
N VAL A 260 8.13 -8.06 -34.37
CA VAL A 260 6.86 -7.44 -34.71
C VAL A 260 7.03 -5.93 -34.70
N SER A 261 6.74 -5.29 -35.84
CA SER A 261 6.81 -3.85 -35.96
C SER A 261 5.90 -3.20 -34.91
N SER A 262 6.43 -2.20 -34.21
CA SER A 262 5.76 -1.48 -33.12
C SER A 262 4.42 -0.86 -33.53
N ASN A 263 4.14 -0.73 -34.83
CA ASN A 263 2.90 -0.16 -35.36
C ASN A 263 1.76 -1.18 -35.54
N SER A 264 1.98 -2.47 -35.32
CA SER A 264 0.98 -3.51 -35.59
C SER A 264 0.09 -3.85 -34.39
N ILE A 265 0.56 -3.59 -33.16
CA ILE A 265 -0.13 -3.91 -31.91
C ILE A 265 -0.22 -2.68 -31.05
N VAL A 266 -1.41 -2.42 -30.50
CA VAL A 266 -1.68 -1.30 -29.60
C VAL A 266 -2.26 -1.84 -28.30
N ILE A 267 -1.74 -1.31 -27.18
CA ILE A 267 -2.31 -1.46 -25.85
C ILE A 267 -3.19 -0.24 -25.57
N HIS A 268 -4.50 -0.42 -25.56
CA HIS A 268 -5.44 0.61 -25.18
C HIS A 268 -5.56 0.66 -23.65
N ALA A 269 -5.01 1.71 -23.04
CA ALA A 269 -5.09 1.92 -21.61
C ALA A 269 -6.24 2.87 -21.26
N TYR A 270 -7.15 2.47 -20.38
CA TYR A 270 -8.27 3.28 -19.93
C TYR A 270 -8.07 3.77 -18.50
N GLU A 271 -8.26 5.07 -18.30
CA GLU A 271 -8.32 5.66 -16.96
C GLU A 271 -9.40 6.74 -16.94
N LYS A 272 -10.41 6.54 -16.08
CA LYS A 272 -11.57 7.42 -15.96
C LYS A 272 -11.23 8.72 -15.21
N ASN A 273 -10.30 8.67 -14.25
CA ASN A 273 -9.90 9.82 -13.45
C ASN A 273 -8.79 10.61 -14.16
N LYS A 274 -9.08 11.87 -14.50
CA LYS A 274 -8.15 12.76 -15.22
C LYS A 274 -6.78 12.92 -14.54
N GLN A 275 -6.74 13.09 -13.22
CA GLN A 275 -5.48 13.27 -12.48
C GLN A 275 -4.62 11.99 -12.48
N ARG A 276 -5.27 10.84 -12.37
CA ARG A 276 -4.60 9.53 -12.47
C ARG A 276 -4.08 9.29 -13.89
N ALA A 277 -4.84 9.71 -14.91
CA ALA A 277 -4.42 9.63 -16.31
C ALA A 277 -3.19 10.50 -16.61
N GLU A 278 -3.11 11.71 -16.05
CA GLU A 278 -1.91 12.58 -16.15
C GLU A 278 -0.66 11.92 -15.54
N THR A 279 -0.84 11.20 -14.43
CA THR A 279 0.26 10.41 -13.83
C THR A 279 0.67 9.27 -14.75
N MET A 280 -0.30 8.56 -15.32
CA MET A 280 -0.04 7.47 -16.24
C MET A 280 0.67 7.93 -17.51
N GLU A 281 0.29 9.08 -18.08
CA GLU A 281 0.95 9.64 -19.27
C GLU A 281 2.45 9.87 -19.02
N LYS A 282 2.80 10.39 -17.85
CA LYS A 282 4.21 10.56 -17.44
C LYS A 282 4.92 9.21 -17.30
N MET A 283 4.25 8.19 -16.76
CA MET A 283 4.82 6.86 -16.59
C MET A 283 5.04 6.15 -17.93
N ILE A 284 4.12 6.29 -18.89
CA ILE A 284 4.28 5.73 -20.25
C ILE A 284 5.53 6.33 -20.91
N LYS A 285 5.64 7.66 -20.91
CA LYS A 285 6.81 8.40 -21.42
C LYS A 285 8.11 7.94 -20.75
N LEU A 286 8.12 7.90 -19.42
CA LEU A 286 9.28 7.51 -18.64
C LEU A 286 9.73 6.06 -18.95
N SER A 287 8.77 5.15 -19.10
CA SER A 287 9.01 3.73 -19.41
C SER A 287 9.48 3.47 -20.85
N GLY A 288 9.33 4.45 -21.76
CA GLY A 288 9.67 4.29 -23.17
C GLY A 288 8.68 3.44 -23.97
N ALA A 289 7.42 3.34 -23.52
CA ALA A 289 6.38 2.49 -24.12
C ALA A 289 5.36 3.28 -24.97
N GLU A 290 5.71 4.50 -25.41
CA GLU A 290 4.82 5.40 -26.16
C GLU A 290 4.40 4.85 -27.54
N ASP A 291 5.24 4.01 -28.15
CA ASP A 291 4.98 3.36 -29.44
C ASP A 291 3.92 2.26 -29.34
N LEU A 292 3.77 1.64 -28.16
CA LEU A 292 2.84 0.53 -27.93
C LEU A 292 1.59 0.93 -27.16
N ILE A 293 1.64 1.94 -26.28
CA ILE A 293 0.53 2.28 -25.38
C ILE A 293 -0.23 3.50 -25.88
N ARG A 294 -1.52 3.31 -26.16
CA ARG A 294 -2.47 4.39 -26.43
C ARG A 294 -3.33 4.67 -25.19
N LEU A 295 -3.11 5.82 -24.56
CA LEU A 295 -3.89 6.26 -23.40
C LEU A 295 -5.23 6.87 -23.79
N ASN A 296 -6.32 6.27 -23.33
CA ASN A 296 -7.68 6.81 -23.37
C ASN A 296 -7.98 7.56 -22.07
N SER A 297 -7.46 8.79 -21.98
CA SER A 297 -7.56 9.64 -20.78
C SER A 297 -8.98 10.12 -20.50
N ALA A 298 -9.40 10.05 -19.23
CA ALA A 298 -10.72 10.44 -18.75
C ALA A 298 -11.89 9.70 -19.44
N GLN A 299 -11.64 8.47 -19.92
CA GLN A 299 -12.65 7.63 -20.55
C GLN A 299 -13.03 6.46 -19.66
N ASP A 300 -14.33 6.19 -19.60
CA ASP A 300 -14.88 5.05 -18.89
C ASP A 300 -14.94 3.84 -19.82
N PHE A 301 -14.18 2.78 -19.51
CA PHE A 301 -14.15 1.57 -20.32
C PHE A 301 -15.55 0.94 -20.48
N LEU A 302 -16.43 1.04 -19.49
CA LEU A 302 -17.80 0.50 -19.58
C LEU A 302 -18.67 1.21 -20.61
N LYS A 303 -18.27 2.42 -21.07
CA LYS A 303 -18.98 3.18 -22.11
C LYS A 303 -18.45 2.92 -23.51
N THR A 304 -17.40 2.11 -23.66
CA THR A 304 -16.90 1.71 -24.97
C THR A 304 -17.92 0.81 -25.67
N ASP A 305 -17.99 0.88 -26.99
CA ASP A 305 -18.72 -0.11 -27.79
C ASP A 305 -17.77 -1.25 -28.20
N PRO A 306 -17.89 -2.46 -27.62
CA PRO A 306 -17.01 -3.59 -27.92
C PRO A 306 -17.06 -4.06 -29.39
N LYS A 307 -18.11 -3.67 -30.13
CA LYS A 307 -18.29 -4.01 -31.55
C LYS A 307 -17.73 -2.94 -32.50
N SER A 308 -17.20 -1.84 -31.97
CA SER A 308 -16.59 -0.79 -32.77
C SER A 308 -15.45 -1.35 -33.64
N PRO A 309 -15.29 -0.90 -34.91
CA PRO A 309 -14.22 -1.35 -35.79
C PRO A 309 -12.81 -1.20 -35.20
N CYS A 310 -12.58 -0.23 -34.31
CA CYS A 310 -11.29 -0.04 -33.65
C CYS A 310 -10.89 -1.19 -32.71
N PHE A 311 -11.87 -1.98 -32.23
CA PHE A 311 -11.62 -3.10 -31.33
C PHE A 311 -11.74 -4.47 -32.02
N ARG A 312 -11.88 -4.50 -33.35
CA ARG A 312 -12.05 -5.76 -34.11
C ARG A 312 -10.89 -6.74 -33.88
N ASN A 313 -9.70 -6.22 -33.57
CA ASN A 313 -8.49 -6.99 -33.40
C ASN A 313 -8.07 -7.11 -31.92
N VAL A 314 -8.95 -6.80 -30.96
CA VAL A 314 -8.64 -6.96 -29.54
C VAL A 314 -8.82 -8.42 -29.15
N GLY A 315 -7.71 -9.13 -28.90
CA GLY A 315 -7.72 -10.53 -28.48
C GLY A 315 -7.45 -10.73 -26.99
N ALA A 316 -6.90 -9.74 -26.28
CA ALA A 316 -6.59 -9.87 -24.86
C ALA A 316 -7.02 -8.65 -24.04
N LEU A 317 -7.48 -8.87 -22.81
CA LEU A 317 -7.80 -7.79 -21.86
C LEU A 317 -7.22 -8.04 -20.46
N LEU A 318 -6.73 -6.99 -19.83
CA LEU A 318 -6.32 -6.96 -18.42
C LEU A 318 -7.31 -6.09 -17.63
N LEU A 319 -7.96 -6.70 -16.64
CA LEU A 319 -8.93 -6.07 -15.75
C LEU A 319 -8.34 -6.02 -14.33
N ASP A 320 -7.96 -4.82 -13.90
CA ASP A 320 -7.51 -4.53 -12.54
C ASP A 320 -8.42 -3.43 -11.93
N PRO A 321 -9.70 -3.74 -11.66
CA PRO A 321 -10.69 -2.77 -11.20
C PRO A 321 -10.36 -2.17 -9.82
N SER A 322 -11.07 -1.09 -9.48
CA SER A 322 -11.17 -0.63 -8.09
C SER A 322 -11.58 -1.81 -7.18
N CYS A 323 -10.79 -2.01 -6.13
CA CYS A 323 -10.93 -3.04 -5.11
C CYS A 323 -10.93 -2.38 -3.72
N SER A 324 -11.31 -3.13 -2.70
CA SER A 324 -11.16 -2.67 -1.31
C SER A 324 -9.73 -2.19 -1.00
N GLY A 325 -8.69 -2.84 -1.53
CA GLY A 325 -7.31 -2.49 -1.18
C GLY A 325 -6.86 -3.07 0.16
N SER A 326 -7.67 -3.96 0.73
CA SER A 326 -7.42 -4.67 2.00
C SER A 326 -6.13 -5.51 1.99
N GLY A 327 -5.64 -5.92 0.83
CA GLY A 327 -4.39 -6.67 0.72
C GLY A 327 -3.12 -5.81 0.68
N ILE A 328 -3.23 -4.48 0.55
CA ILE A 328 -2.07 -3.63 0.28
C ILE A 328 -1.30 -3.33 1.56
N ILE A 329 0.01 -3.58 1.53
CA ILE A 329 0.92 -3.35 2.65
C ILE A 329 1.12 -1.85 2.87
N GLY A 330 1.03 -1.43 4.14
CA GLY A 330 1.31 -0.06 4.57
C GLY A 330 0.25 0.99 4.22
N ARG A 331 -0.95 0.59 3.76
CA ARG A 331 -2.09 1.51 3.60
C ARG A 331 -2.86 1.79 4.89
N GLU A 332 -2.65 0.98 5.94
CA GLU A 332 -3.50 0.98 7.13
C GLU A 332 -3.15 2.03 8.20
N GLU A 333 -1.96 2.63 8.21
CA GLU A 333 -1.52 3.21 9.49
C GLU A 333 -1.42 4.73 9.51
N THR A 334 -2.26 5.33 10.34
CA THR A 334 -1.96 6.61 10.96
C THR A 334 -0.68 6.45 11.78
N PRO A 335 0.36 7.29 11.57
CA PRO A 335 1.59 7.17 12.33
C PRO A 335 1.30 7.29 13.82
N GLU A 336 1.87 6.38 14.60
CA GLU A 336 1.57 6.26 16.03
C GLU A 336 1.83 7.57 16.77
N LEU A 337 0.82 8.02 17.50
CA LEU A 337 0.84 9.29 18.21
C LEU A 337 0.90 9.03 19.72
N HIS A 338 2.07 9.28 20.30
CA HIS A 338 2.27 9.13 21.75
C HIS A 338 1.85 10.40 22.49
N LEU A 339 0.72 10.35 23.18
CA LEU A 339 0.19 11.50 23.91
C LEU A 339 0.82 11.68 25.29
N PRO A 340 1.19 12.92 25.68
CA PRO A 340 1.60 13.21 27.04
C PRO A 340 0.46 13.03 28.04
N SER A 341 0.80 12.44 29.19
CA SER A 341 -0.11 12.16 30.28
C SER A 341 0.05 13.15 31.44
N TYR A 342 -0.98 13.26 32.28
CA TYR A 342 -0.86 13.99 33.54
C TYR A 342 -0.03 13.16 34.52
N THR A 343 1.20 13.58 34.80
CA THR A 343 2.03 12.92 35.83
C THR A 343 1.44 13.21 37.21
N LYS A 344 0.97 12.18 37.93
CA LYS A 344 0.74 12.27 39.39
C LYS A 344 2.11 12.29 40.09
N PRO A 345 2.34 13.16 41.09
CA PRO A 345 3.60 13.15 41.82
C PRO A 345 3.78 11.82 42.55
N SER A 346 4.91 11.16 42.34
CA SER A 346 5.35 10.00 43.11
C SER A 346 5.67 10.45 44.54
N ASN A 347 4.71 10.30 45.45
CA ASN A 347 4.97 10.49 46.88
C ASN A 347 5.56 9.21 47.49
N ALA A 348 6.72 9.40 48.11
CA ALA A 348 7.26 8.73 49.28
C ALA A 348 7.52 7.21 49.23
N LYS A 349 8.79 6.88 49.50
CA LYS A 349 9.28 5.59 49.99
C LYS A 349 8.32 4.99 51.03
N SER A 350 7.59 3.93 50.67
CA SER A 350 7.02 3.00 51.64
C SER A 350 7.92 1.77 51.72
N LYS A 351 8.75 1.74 52.78
CA LYS A 351 9.36 0.51 53.27
C LYS A 351 8.22 -0.43 53.70
N HIS A 352 7.96 -1.50 52.95
CA HIS A 352 7.29 -2.67 53.52
C HIS A 352 8.08 -3.94 53.27
N LYS A 353 8.52 -4.49 54.41
CA LYS A 353 9.22 -5.76 54.59
C LYS A 353 8.52 -6.90 53.85
N VAL A 354 9.35 -7.70 53.20
CA VAL A 354 9.08 -9.10 52.86
C VAL A 354 8.62 -9.84 54.12
N LYS A 355 7.40 -10.39 54.09
CA LYS A 355 7.02 -11.53 54.94
C LYS A 355 6.54 -12.65 54.02
N LYS A 356 7.37 -13.69 53.93
CA LYS A 356 6.99 -15.02 53.46
C LYS A 356 6.02 -15.63 54.48
N THR A 357 4.88 -16.11 54.00
CA THR A 357 4.17 -17.25 54.62
C THR A 357 3.53 -18.05 53.52
N ALA A 358 3.98 -19.30 53.41
CA ALA A 358 3.35 -20.35 52.63
C ALA A 358 2.10 -20.85 53.36
N SER A 359 1.05 -21.23 52.62
CA SER A 359 0.15 -22.31 53.01
C SER A 359 -0.55 -22.91 51.79
N ILE A 360 -0.72 -24.23 51.89
CA ILE A 360 -1.10 -25.24 50.91
C ILE A 360 -2.65 -25.29 50.75
N ALA A 361 -3.11 -25.33 49.50
CA ALA A 361 -4.26 -26.02 48.80
C ALA A 361 -5.53 -26.53 49.60
N PRO A 362 -6.67 -26.97 48.96
CA PRO A 362 -6.92 -27.20 47.52
C PRO A 362 -8.33 -26.82 46.95
N ASP A 363 -8.42 -26.90 45.62
CA ASP A 363 -9.55 -27.26 44.70
C ASP A 363 -10.99 -26.71 44.86
N LYS A 364 -11.47 -26.06 43.79
CA LYS A 364 -12.74 -26.43 43.11
C LYS A 364 -12.79 -25.90 41.67
N LYS A 365 -12.98 -26.85 40.75
CA LYS A 365 -13.17 -26.71 39.30
C LYS A 365 -14.36 -25.79 38.96
N GLU A 366 -14.18 -24.91 37.98
CA GLU A 366 -15.25 -24.62 37.02
C GLU A 366 -14.68 -24.22 35.66
N SER A 367 -15.13 -24.96 34.65
CA SER A 367 -14.74 -24.92 33.25
C SER A 367 -15.29 -23.70 32.53
N ARG A 368 -14.44 -22.90 31.87
CA ARG A 368 -14.87 -22.04 30.75
C ARG A 368 -13.86 -22.08 29.60
N LYS A 369 -14.37 -22.58 28.46
CA LYS A 369 -13.79 -22.50 27.12
C LYS A 369 -13.17 -21.13 26.87
N ARG A 370 -11.88 -21.09 26.54
CA ARG A 370 -11.22 -19.92 25.96
C ARG A 370 -11.75 -19.70 24.55
N LYS A 371 -12.51 -18.62 24.37
CA LYS A 371 -12.76 -18.00 23.06
C LYS A 371 -11.48 -17.25 22.71
N ARG A 372 -10.80 -17.63 21.63
CA ARG A 372 -9.74 -16.79 21.03
C ARG A 372 -10.44 -15.53 20.52
N GLU A 373 -10.03 -14.37 21.01
CA GLU A 373 -10.32 -13.09 20.39
C GLU A 373 -9.31 -12.94 19.26
N ASP A 374 -9.79 -13.05 18.02
CA ASP A 374 -9.02 -12.66 16.84
C ASP A 374 -8.88 -11.13 16.86
N ASN A 375 -7.67 -10.64 16.63
CA ASN A 375 -7.42 -9.22 16.34
C ASN A 375 -8.12 -8.90 15.01
N ASP A 376 -9.24 -8.18 15.05
CA ASP A 376 -9.88 -7.66 13.84
C ASP A 376 -8.98 -6.57 13.22
N ASP A 377 -8.23 -6.96 12.18
CA ASP A 377 -7.62 -6.02 11.24
C ASP A 377 -8.72 -5.17 10.61
N VAL A 378 -8.72 -3.86 10.89
CA VAL A 378 -9.75 -2.93 10.42
C VAL A 378 -9.57 -2.71 8.91
N ALA A 379 -10.42 -3.33 8.09
CA ALA A 379 -10.35 -3.22 6.63
C ALA A 379 -10.47 -1.77 6.13
N VAL A 380 -9.38 -1.24 5.55
CA VAL A 380 -9.35 0.11 4.95
C VAL A 380 -9.68 0.02 3.45
N PHE A 381 -10.75 0.70 3.02
CA PHE A 381 -11.21 0.74 1.62
C PHE A 381 -10.59 1.90 0.85
N VAL A 382 -10.53 1.82 -0.49
CA VAL A 382 -10.16 2.95 -1.35
C VAL A 382 -11.26 3.23 -2.38
N ASP A 383 -11.73 4.47 -2.45
CA ASP A 383 -12.69 4.89 -3.48
C ASP A 383 -12.01 5.20 -4.84
N ASP A 384 -12.83 5.46 -5.86
CA ASP A 384 -12.37 5.78 -7.22
C ASP A 384 -11.49 7.06 -7.31
N HIS A 385 -11.46 7.86 -6.24
CA HIS A 385 -10.63 9.05 -6.10
C HIS A 385 -9.33 8.80 -5.31
N GLY A 386 -9.08 7.55 -4.87
CA GLY A 386 -7.91 7.20 -4.07
C GLY A 386 -8.06 7.56 -2.58
N LYS A 387 -9.28 7.86 -2.11
CA LYS A 387 -9.56 8.21 -0.71
C LYS A 387 -9.71 6.93 0.11
N ASN A 388 -9.00 6.86 1.24
CA ASN A 388 -9.13 5.74 2.17
C ASN A 388 -10.40 5.90 3.01
N ILE A 389 -11.19 4.83 3.17
CA ILE A 389 -12.44 4.84 3.93
C ILE A 389 -12.50 3.61 4.85
N VAL A 390 -12.62 3.82 6.15
CA VAL A 390 -12.84 2.73 7.11
C VAL A 390 -14.36 2.53 7.29
N PRO A 391 -14.89 1.30 7.20
CA PRO A 391 -16.27 1.01 7.54
C PRO A 391 -16.48 1.16 9.05
N SER A 392 -17.55 1.83 9.45
CA SER A 392 -17.92 2.03 10.85
C SER A 392 -18.65 0.83 11.48
N SER A 393 -19.11 -0.10 10.63
CA SER A 393 -19.83 -1.32 11.04
C SER A 393 -19.63 -2.46 10.03
N GLN A 394 -19.88 -3.69 10.46
CA GLN A 394 -19.86 -4.87 9.59
C GLN A 394 -20.89 -4.78 8.44
N GLN A 395 -22.05 -4.18 8.70
CA GLN A 395 -23.08 -3.98 7.66
C GLN A 395 -22.61 -3.01 6.57
N GLU A 396 -21.89 -1.94 6.95
CA GLU A 396 -21.32 -1.00 5.99
C GLU A 396 -20.19 -1.64 5.16
N LEU A 397 -19.37 -2.48 5.79
CA LEU A 397 -18.36 -3.29 5.13
C LEU A 397 -18.98 -4.20 4.06
N GLU A 398 -20.01 -4.96 4.41
CA GLU A 398 -20.72 -5.86 3.50
C GLU A 398 -21.37 -5.10 2.33
N ALA A 399 -22.03 -3.97 2.60
CA ALA A 399 -22.66 -3.15 1.57
C ALA A 399 -21.64 -2.62 0.55
N ARG A 400 -20.45 -2.22 1.01
CA ARG A 400 -19.36 -1.76 0.13
C ARG A 400 -18.76 -2.89 -0.69
N LEU A 401 -18.47 -4.02 -0.06
CA LEU A 401 -17.99 -5.21 -0.77
C LEU A 401 -18.99 -5.64 -1.85
N SER A 402 -20.28 -5.60 -1.57
CA SER A 402 -21.34 -5.86 -2.55
C SER A 402 -21.34 -4.85 -3.70
N THR A 403 -21.12 -3.56 -3.43
CA THR A 403 -21.10 -2.53 -4.47
C THR A 403 -19.88 -2.71 -5.39
N LEU A 404 -18.71 -2.98 -4.79
CA LEU A 404 -17.47 -3.22 -5.52
C LEU A 404 -17.57 -4.50 -6.37
N SER A 405 -18.06 -5.60 -5.81
CA SER A 405 -18.19 -6.87 -6.54
C SER A 405 -19.17 -6.76 -7.71
N GLN A 406 -20.31 -6.06 -7.54
CA GLN A 406 -21.25 -5.79 -8.64
C GLN A 406 -20.60 -5.00 -9.78
N PHE A 407 -19.80 -3.98 -9.45
CA PHE A 407 -19.04 -3.23 -10.45
C PHE A 407 -18.01 -4.12 -11.16
N GLN A 408 -17.28 -4.94 -10.42
CA GLN A 408 -16.28 -5.87 -10.94
C GLN A 408 -16.90 -6.91 -11.89
N ILE A 409 -18.06 -7.48 -11.54
CA ILE A 409 -18.82 -8.39 -12.40
C ILE A 409 -19.27 -7.66 -13.67
N LYS A 410 -19.82 -6.46 -13.55
CA LYS A 410 -20.23 -5.65 -14.71
C LYS A 410 -19.07 -5.38 -15.67
N LEU A 411 -17.87 -5.17 -15.14
CA LEU A 411 -16.64 -4.98 -15.91
C LEU A 411 -16.27 -6.24 -16.71
N LEU A 412 -16.29 -7.41 -16.05
CA LEU A 412 -16.05 -8.70 -16.70
C LEU A 412 -17.08 -9.00 -17.79
N LEU A 413 -18.36 -8.80 -17.50
CA LEU A 413 -19.43 -9.02 -18.48
C LEU A 413 -19.32 -8.07 -19.68
N HIS A 414 -18.81 -6.85 -19.47
CA HIS A 414 -18.50 -5.94 -20.58
C HIS A 414 -17.31 -6.43 -21.40
N ALA A 415 -16.24 -6.89 -20.76
CA ALA A 415 -15.07 -7.46 -21.43
C ALA A 415 -15.43 -8.70 -22.29
N PHE A 416 -16.35 -9.56 -21.83
CA PHE A 416 -16.82 -10.71 -22.60
C PHE A 416 -17.52 -10.36 -23.92
N LYS A 417 -17.98 -9.11 -24.10
CA LYS A 417 -18.67 -8.67 -25.32
C LYS A 417 -17.72 -8.46 -26.50
N PHE A 418 -16.42 -8.27 -26.26
CA PHE A 418 -15.42 -8.07 -27.31
C PHE A 418 -15.36 -9.31 -28.22
N PRO A 419 -15.60 -9.16 -29.54
CA PRO A 419 -15.86 -10.30 -30.43
C PRO A 419 -14.64 -11.17 -30.71
N SER A 420 -13.44 -10.59 -30.68
CA SER A 420 -12.18 -11.30 -30.95
C SER A 420 -11.40 -11.67 -29.69
N ALA A 421 -11.89 -11.28 -28.51
CA ALA A 421 -11.21 -11.51 -27.24
C ALA A 421 -11.15 -13.00 -26.92
N LYS A 422 -9.95 -13.52 -26.67
CA LYS A 422 -9.69 -14.93 -26.30
C LYS A 422 -9.10 -15.07 -24.91
N LYS A 423 -8.47 -14.02 -24.37
CA LYS A 423 -7.81 -14.04 -23.06
C LYS A 423 -8.23 -12.83 -22.23
N ILE A 424 -8.57 -13.07 -20.98
CA ILE A 424 -8.87 -12.02 -20.00
C ILE A 424 -8.19 -12.38 -18.69
N THR A 425 -7.40 -11.47 -18.12
CA THR A 425 -6.96 -11.59 -16.73
C THR A 425 -7.73 -10.62 -15.86
N TYR A 426 -8.26 -11.12 -14.76
CA TYR A 426 -8.91 -10.36 -13.71
C TYR A 426 -8.04 -10.36 -12.47
N SER A 427 -7.83 -9.21 -11.84
CA SER A 427 -7.08 -9.12 -10.60
C SER A 427 -7.64 -8.12 -9.61
N THR A 428 -7.38 -8.37 -8.33
CA THR A 428 -7.67 -7.41 -7.26
C THR A 428 -6.57 -7.39 -6.22
N CYS A 429 -6.52 -6.28 -5.52
CA CYS A 429 -5.75 -6.04 -4.32
C CYS A 429 -6.52 -6.36 -3.02
N SER A 430 -7.48 -7.29 -3.10
CA SER A 430 -8.41 -7.64 -2.01
C SER A 430 -8.12 -9.02 -1.45
N ILE A 431 -8.30 -9.18 -0.14
CA ILE A 431 -8.31 -10.50 0.51
C ILE A 431 -9.72 -11.13 0.52
N PHE A 432 -10.77 -10.36 0.23
CA PHE A 432 -12.17 -10.79 0.37
C PHE A 432 -12.61 -11.65 -0.81
N ALA A 433 -13.17 -12.82 -0.52
CA ALA A 433 -13.66 -13.72 -1.56
C ALA A 433 -14.86 -13.15 -2.36
N GLN A 434 -15.63 -12.23 -1.77
CA GLN A 434 -16.70 -11.49 -2.46
C GLN A 434 -16.21 -10.67 -3.65
N GLU A 435 -14.96 -10.19 -3.62
CA GLU A 435 -14.33 -9.46 -4.72
C GLU A 435 -13.48 -10.38 -5.61
N ASN A 436 -13.34 -11.66 -5.29
CA ASN A 436 -12.35 -12.55 -5.89
C ASN A 436 -13.04 -13.76 -6.54
N GLU A 437 -13.03 -14.90 -5.87
CA GLU A 437 -13.59 -16.15 -6.38
C GLU A 437 -15.06 -16.03 -6.76
N LEU A 438 -15.85 -15.33 -5.93
CA LEU A 438 -17.28 -15.18 -6.18
C LEU A 438 -17.57 -14.30 -7.39
N VAL A 439 -16.73 -13.30 -7.69
CA VAL A 439 -16.83 -12.50 -8.92
C VAL A 439 -16.57 -13.39 -10.14
N ILE A 440 -15.52 -14.21 -10.10
CA ILE A 440 -15.18 -15.13 -11.20
C ILE A 440 -16.28 -16.17 -11.42
N LEU A 441 -16.79 -16.77 -10.35
CA LEU A 441 -17.88 -17.74 -10.40
C LEU A 441 -19.12 -17.11 -11.04
N GLN A 442 -19.59 -15.98 -10.50
CA GLN A 442 -20.79 -15.31 -11.01
C GLN A 442 -20.64 -14.83 -12.45
N ALA A 443 -19.46 -14.32 -12.84
CA ALA A 443 -19.19 -13.90 -14.20
C ALA A 443 -19.24 -15.08 -15.19
N LEU A 444 -18.65 -16.23 -14.84
CA LEU A 444 -18.65 -17.44 -15.67
C LEU A 444 -20.02 -18.13 -15.74
N GLU A 445 -20.82 -18.03 -14.69
CA GLU A 445 -22.19 -18.58 -14.67
C GLU A 445 -23.20 -17.73 -15.43
N HIS A 446 -22.86 -16.47 -15.73
CA HIS A 446 -23.71 -15.58 -16.48
C HIS A 446 -24.02 -16.14 -17.88
N PRO A 447 -25.29 -16.09 -18.36
CA PRO A 447 -25.69 -16.67 -19.65
C PRO A 447 -24.85 -16.17 -20.83
N ASP A 448 -24.47 -14.90 -20.85
CA ASP A 448 -23.62 -14.33 -21.91
C ASP A 448 -22.22 -14.93 -21.96
N ALA A 449 -21.64 -15.24 -20.80
CA ALA A 449 -20.32 -15.87 -20.71
C ALA A 449 -20.38 -17.30 -21.22
N ARG A 450 -21.37 -18.08 -20.75
CA ARG A 450 -21.63 -19.45 -21.20
C ARG A 450 -21.91 -19.54 -22.70
N LYS A 451 -22.78 -18.68 -23.22
CA LYS A 451 -23.12 -18.62 -24.65
C LYS A 451 -21.89 -18.34 -25.52
N ARG A 452 -20.94 -17.57 -25.00
CA ARG A 452 -19.68 -17.25 -25.69
C ARG A 452 -18.58 -18.27 -25.42
N GLY A 453 -18.80 -19.27 -24.57
CA GLY A 453 -17.79 -20.31 -24.29
C GLY A 453 -16.61 -19.81 -23.45
N TRP A 454 -16.80 -18.78 -22.61
CA TRP A 454 -15.78 -18.38 -21.65
C TRP A 454 -15.65 -19.43 -20.55
N ARG A 455 -14.40 -19.77 -20.22
CA ARG A 455 -14.03 -20.66 -19.13
C ARG A 455 -12.83 -20.13 -18.38
N ILE A 456 -12.58 -20.66 -17.19
CA ILE A 456 -11.33 -20.40 -16.48
C ILE A 456 -10.15 -21.07 -17.20
N LEU A 457 -9.00 -20.41 -17.25
CA LEU A 457 -7.73 -20.99 -17.67
C LEU A 457 -7.25 -21.95 -16.58
N LYS A 458 -7.22 -23.24 -16.89
CA LYS A 458 -6.90 -24.25 -15.89
C LYS A 458 -5.44 -24.14 -15.48
N ARG A 459 -5.13 -24.59 -14.26
CA ARG A 459 -3.77 -24.50 -13.69
C ARG A 459 -2.71 -25.07 -14.62
N GLU A 460 -2.96 -26.23 -15.20
CA GLU A 460 -2.08 -26.93 -16.14
C GLU A 460 -1.80 -26.15 -17.45
N GLU A 461 -2.71 -25.27 -17.84
CA GLU A 461 -2.59 -24.40 -19.03
C GLU A 461 -1.86 -23.09 -18.71
N GLN A 462 -1.62 -22.78 -17.42
CA GLN A 462 -0.95 -21.55 -17.01
C GLN A 462 0.53 -21.57 -17.36
N ILE A 463 1.07 -20.37 -17.61
CA ILE A 463 2.48 -20.16 -17.86
C ILE A 463 3.34 -20.65 -16.68
N GLY A 464 4.44 -21.35 -16.99
CA GLY A 464 5.36 -22.05 -16.09
C GLY A 464 5.25 -21.69 -14.61
N SER A 465 5.92 -20.64 -14.16
CA SER A 465 5.98 -20.29 -12.73
C SER A 465 4.63 -19.90 -12.10
N MET A 466 3.62 -19.50 -12.86
CA MET A 466 2.28 -19.25 -12.34
C MET A 466 1.54 -20.56 -12.02
N ARG A 467 1.78 -21.62 -12.80
CA ARG A 467 1.31 -22.99 -12.53
C ARG A 467 1.94 -23.59 -11.28
N ASP A 468 3.17 -23.20 -10.99
CA ASP A 468 3.93 -23.70 -9.84
C ASP A 468 3.67 -22.91 -8.55
N TRP A 469 3.08 -21.70 -8.65
CA TRP A 469 2.72 -20.90 -7.48
C TRP A 469 1.85 -21.71 -6.49
N PRO A 470 2.18 -21.77 -5.20
CA PRO A 470 1.53 -22.73 -4.30
C PRO A 470 0.15 -22.28 -3.82
N ILE A 471 -0.07 -20.97 -3.67
CA ILE A 471 -1.29 -20.43 -3.04
C ILE A 471 -2.39 -20.21 -4.09
N ARG A 472 -3.50 -20.95 -3.93
CA ARG A 472 -4.64 -20.97 -4.86
C ARG A 472 -5.89 -20.30 -4.29
N GLY A 473 -6.96 -20.28 -5.07
CA GLY A 473 -8.27 -19.78 -4.64
C GLY A 473 -8.84 -20.57 -3.45
N SER A 474 -9.77 -19.96 -2.73
CA SER A 474 -10.41 -20.58 -1.57
C SER A 474 -11.38 -21.69 -1.99
N GLN A 475 -11.02 -22.94 -1.70
CA GLN A 475 -11.89 -24.10 -1.87
C GLN A 475 -13.16 -23.98 -1.02
N ASP A 476 -13.03 -23.51 0.22
CA ASP A 476 -14.15 -23.38 1.16
C ASP A 476 -15.27 -22.47 0.62
N VAL A 477 -14.88 -21.43 -0.13
CA VAL A 477 -15.84 -20.50 -0.77
C VAL A 477 -16.47 -21.10 -2.02
N LEU A 478 -15.71 -21.89 -2.77
CA LEU A 478 -16.12 -22.41 -4.07
C LEU A 478 -16.81 -23.79 -4.01
N GLY A 479 -16.88 -24.41 -2.84
CA GLY A 479 -17.58 -25.67 -2.63
C GLY A 479 -17.05 -26.77 -3.54
N ASP A 480 -17.90 -27.31 -4.42
CA ASP A 480 -17.53 -28.40 -5.33
C ASP A 480 -16.69 -27.95 -6.55
N ARG A 481 -16.52 -26.64 -6.77
CA ARG A 481 -15.79 -26.06 -7.90
C ARG A 481 -14.27 -26.02 -7.66
N ARG A 482 -13.70 -27.19 -7.38
CA ARG A 482 -12.25 -27.35 -7.17
C ARG A 482 -11.41 -26.96 -8.39
N ASP A 483 -11.95 -27.18 -9.59
CA ASP A 483 -11.36 -26.74 -10.85
C ASP A 483 -11.10 -25.23 -10.86
N LEU A 484 -12.07 -24.45 -10.37
CA LEU A 484 -12.00 -22.99 -10.33
C LEU A 484 -11.06 -22.53 -9.23
N ALA A 485 -11.12 -23.16 -8.05
CA ALA A 485 -10.23 -22.83 -6.92
C ALA A 485 -8.75 -23.02 -7.29
N GLU A 486 -8.40 -24.15 -7.90
CA GLU A 486 -7.03 -24.47 -8.33
C GLU A 486 -6.53 -23.56 -9.46
N ALA A 487 -7.43 -23.08 -10.32
CA ALA A 487 -7.09 -22.16 -11.40
C ALA A 487 -6.89 -20.72 -10.91
N CYS A 488 -7.56 -20.31 -9.84
CA CYS A 488 -7.35 -19.01 -9.21
C CYS A 488 -6.02 -18.95 -8.45
N ILE A 489 -5.37 -17.80 -8.46
CA ILE A 489 -4.11 -17.55 -7.75
C ILE A 489 -4.37 -16.51 -6.66
N ARG A 490 -3.93 -16.82 -5.43
CA ARG A 490 -3.93 -15.87 -4.32
C ARG A 490 -2.50 -15.61 -3.85
N THR A 491 -2.30 -14.44 -3.26
CA THR A 491 -1.10 -14.13 -2.51
C THR A 491 -1.50 -13.63 -1.13
N VAL A 492 -0.69 -13.93 -0.12
CA VAL A 492 -1.01 -13.61 1.27
C VAL A 492 -0.04 -12.57 1.78
N LYS A 493 -0.56 -11.58 2.51
CA LYS A 493 0.24 -10.53 3.14
C LYS A 493 1.14 -11.17 4.21
N GLY A 494 2.44 -10.93 4.10
CA GLY A 494 3.40 -11.33 5.14
C GLY A 494 3.78 -12.82 5.14
N ASP A 495 3.44 -13.57 4.09
CA ASP A 495 3.87 -14.95 3.93
C ASP A 495 5.36 -15.07 3.55
N GLU A 496 5.83 -16.31 3.35
CA GLU A 496 7.21 -16.59 2.99
C GLU A 496 7.62 -16.04 1.61
N HIS A 497 6.65 -15.75 0.75
CA HIS A 497 6.88 -15.19 -0.58
C HIS A 497 6.98 -13.66 -0.58
N SER A 498 6.69 -13.03 0.58
CA SER A 498 6.82 -11.59 0.79
C SER A 498 6.07 -10.78 -0.27
N THR A 499 4.81 -11.13 -0.49
CA THR A 499 3.89 -10.42 -1.38
C THR A 499 2.85 -9.61 -0.59
N MET A 500 2.19 -8.66 -1.25
CA MET A 500 0.94 -8.10 -0.73
C MET A 500 -0.21 -9.10 -0.86
N GLY A 501 -1.32 -8.87 -0.18
CA GLY A 501 -2.56 -9.60 -0.42
C GLY A 501 -3.10 -9.28 -1.81
N PHE A 502 -3.29 -10.30 -2.64
CA PHE A 502 -3.68 -10.13 -4.04
C PHE A 502 -4.42 -11.37 -4.55
N PHE A 503 -5.19 -11.16 -5.61
CA PHE A 503 -5.91 -12.21 -6.32
C PHE A 503 -5.76 -12.01 -7.82
N VAL A 504 -5.59 -13.11 -8.56
CA VAL A 504 -5.64 -13.09 -10.02
C VAL A 504 -6.26 -14.37 -10.57
N ALA A 505 -7.04 -14.22 -11.63
CA ALA A 505 -7.65 -15.31 -12.39
C ALA A 505 -7.53 -15.01 -13.89
N ALA A 506 -7.26 -16.04 -14.69
CA ALA A 506 -7.27 -15.95 -16.15
C ALA A 506 -8.48 -16.68 -16.71
N LEU A 507 -9.14 -16.07 -17.69
CA LEU A 507 -10.32 -16.54 -18.38
C LEU A 507 -9.98 -16.64 -19.85
N ILE A 508 -10.38 -17.72 -20.50
CA ILE A 508 -10.12 -17.95 -21.91
C ILE A 508 -11.38 -18.38 -22.66
N ARG A 509 -11.33 -18.16 -23.98
CA ARG A 509 -12.34 -18.55 -24.95
C ARG A 509 -11.63 -19.04 -26.22
N GLU A 510 -12.13 -20.15 -26.76
CA GLU A 510 -11.58 -20.79 -27.97
C GLU A 510 -11.83 -19.98 -29.25
#